data_AF-A0A2M8EGM2-F1
#
_entry.id   AF-A0A2M8EGM2-F1
#
_cell.length_a   1.000
_cell.length_b   1.000
_cell.length_c   1.000
_cell.angle_alpha   90.00
_cell.angle_beta   90.00
_cell.angle_gamma   90.00
#
_symmetry.space_group_name_H-M   'P 1'
#
loop_
_entity.id
_entity.type
_entity.pdbx_description
1 polymer ?
#
loop_
_entity_poly.entity_id
_entity_poly.type
_entity_poly.pdbx_seq_one_letter_code
_entity_poly.pdbx_strand_id
1 'polypeptide(L)'
;MKLSRIRALRGPNLWTHHTAIEVVVTCSPENTNISELPGFEGRLRSRFPEIGSLQSAGQTGAVCMAHVLGLAALGLQAQAGCPVTFRRTTPTMESGVFQVIVEYTEEAVGRLALELAQALCQAALNDTPFDVQQALSQLRELDEDVRLGPSTGAIVD
;
A
#
# COMPACT_ATOMS: atom_id res chain seq x y z
N MET A 1 0.15 12.04 -6.07
CA MET A 1 -1.21 11.54 -5.74
C MET A 1 -1.63 12.04 -4.36
N LYS A 2 -2.93 12.11 -4.07
CA LYS A 2 -3.47 12.53 -2.76
C LYS A 2 -4.36 11.44 -2.16
N LEU A 3 -4.09 11.07 -0.91
CA LEU A 3 -4.95 10.18 -0.13
C LEU A 3 -5.99 10.97 0.65
N SER A 4 -7.20 10.45 0.76
CA SER A 4 -8.27 11.01 1.57
C SER A 4 -9.22 9.91 2.05
N ARG A 5 -10.06 10.22 3.05
CA ARG A 5 -11.09 9.31 3.59
C ARG A 5 -10.53 7.92 3.96
N ILE A 6 -9.35 7.87 4.58
CA ILE A 6 -8.74 6.62 5.05
C ILE A 6 -9.58 6.05 6.20
N ARG A 7 -10.07 4.82 6.05
CA ARG A 7 -10.94 4.13 7.00
C ARG A 7 -10.47 2.70 7.19
N ALA A 8 -10.55 2.21 8.43
CA ALA A 8 -10.37 0.80 8.72
C ALA A 8 -11.72 0.09 8.73
N LEU A 9 -11.84 -0.94 7.88
CA LEU A 9 -12.96 -1.88 7.84
C LEU A 9 -12.57 -3.05 8.75
N ARG A 10 -13.27 -3.21 9.89
CA ARG A 10 -12.88 -4.11 10.99
C ARG A 10 -13.56 -5.48 10.97
N GLY A 11 -13.96 -5.94 9.79
CA GLY A 11 -14.67 -7.20 9.59
C GLY A 11 -15.26 -7.30 8.19
N PRO A 12 -16.18 -8.25 7.95
CA PRO A 12 -16.84 -8.41 6.66
C PRO A 12 -17.44 -7.11 6.16
N ASN A 13 -17.15 -6.78 4.91
CA ASN A 13 -17.51 -5.51 4.28
C ASN A 13 -17.86 -5.71 2.80
N LEU A 14 -18.16 -4.62 2.10
CA LEU A 14 -18.56 -4.65 0.69
C LEU A 14 -17.52 -5.31 -0.23
N TRP A 15 -16.25 -5.34 0.17
CA TRP A 15 -15.13 -5.73 -0.68
C TRP A 15 -14.58 -7.12 -0.37
N THR A 16 -14.57 -7.49 0.92
CA THR A 16 -13.94 -8.71 1.41
C THR A 16 -14.57 -9.15 2.74
N HIS A 17 -14.37 -10.42 3.10
CA HIS A 17 -14.71 -10.96 4.41
C HIS A 17 -13.62 -10.69 5.47
N HIS A 18 -12.44 -10.20 5.04
CA HIS A 18 -11.32 -9.81 5.89
C HIS A 18 -11.40 -8.35 6.34
N THR A 19 -10.54 -7.99 7.29
CA THR A 19 -10.22 -6.62 7.66
C THR A 19 -9.46 -5.91 6.54
N ALA A 20 -9.77 -4.64 6.27
CA ALA A 20 -9.10 -3.88 5.20
C ALA A 20 -9.09 -2.37 5.45
N ILE A 21 -8.04 -1.68 4.98
CA ILE A 21 -8.02 -0.23 4.88
C ILE A 21 -8.67 0.16 3.56
N GLU A 22 -9.71 0.99 3.63
CA GLU A 22 -10.30 1.68 2.48
C GLU A 22 -9.77 3.11 2.41
N VAL A 23 -9.28 3.53 1.25
CA VAL A 23 -8.78 4.88 1.00
C VAL A 23 -9.26 5.38 -0.35
N VAL A 24 -9.59 6.68 -0.42
CA VAL A 24 -9.85 7.38 -1.67
C VAL A 24 -8.55 8.02 -2.15
N VAL A 25 -8.14 7.68 -3.37
CA VAL A 25 -6.92 8.15 -4.01
C VAL A 25 -7.28 9.03 -5.19
N THR A 26 -6.83 10.28 -5.16
CA THR A 26 -6.90 11.20 -6.29
C THR A 26 -5.55 11.21 -7.00
N CYS A 27 -5.54 10.77 -8.25
CA CYS A 27 -4.41 10.83 -9.16
C CYS A 27 -4.49 12.13 -9.98
N SER A 28 -3.35 12.81 -10.19
CA SER A 28 -3.28 13.82 -11.25
C SER A 28 -3.40 13.13 -12.62
N PRO A 29 -3.76 13.86 -13.69
CA PRO A 29 -3.92 13.28 -15.02
C PRO A 29 -2.70 12.45 -15.46
N GLU A 30 -1.48 12.95 -15.25
CA GLU A 30 -0.24 12.22 -15.58
C GLU A 30 -0.05 10.91 -14.80
N ASN A 31 -0.70 10.75 -13.65
CA ASN A 31 -0.60 9.58 -12.78
C ASN A 31 -1.71 8.54 -13.05
N THR A 32 -2.53 8.74 -14.07
CA THR A 32 -3.61 7.80 -14.44
C THR A 32 -3.08 6.64 -15.28
N ASN A 33 -1.92 6.80 -15.91
CA ASN A 33 -1.23 5.75 -16.67
C ASN A 33 0.27 5.77 -16.39
N ILE A 34 0.76 4.83 -15.57
CA ILE A 34 2.19 4.78 -15.22
C ILE A 34 3.09 4.45 -16.42
N SER A 35 2.56 3.85 -17.49
CA SER A 35 3.33 3.57 -18.71
C SER A 35 3.71 4.86 -19.46
N GLU A 36 3.02 5.96 -19.19
CA GLU A 36 3.34 7.30 -19.72
C GLU A 36 4.37 8.03 -18.85
N LEU A 37 4.75 7.48 -17.69
CA LEU A 37 5.75 8.06 -16.79
C LEU A 37 7.14 7.50 -17.10
N PRO A 38 8.04 8.28 -17.74
CA PRO A 38 9.33 7.75 -18.19
C PRO A 38 10.19 7.25 -17.03
N GLY A 39 10.63 5.99 -17.13
CA GLY A 39 11.49 5.34 -16.15
C GLY A 39 10.86 5.05 -14.79
N PHE A 40 9.57 5.35 -14.58
CA PHE A 40 8.90 5.16 -13.28
C PHE A 40 8.95 3.70 -12.82
N GLU A 41 8.59 2.75 -13.68
CA GLU A 41 8.58 1.33 -13.30
C GLU A 41 9.98 0.84 -12.92
N GLY A 42 11.02 1.23 -13.66
CA GLY A 42 12.40 0.88 -13.33
C GLY A 42 12.83 1.44 -11.97
N ARG A 43 12.49 2.71 -11.70
CA ARG A 43 12.77 3.37 -10.41
C ARG A 43 11.99 2.76 -9.25
N LEU A 44 10.75 2.32 -9.48
CA LEU A 44 9.94 1.65 -8.48
C LEU A 44 10.52 0.28 -8.14
N ARG A 45 10.87 -0.51 -9.15
CA ARG A 45 11.48 -1.84 -8.98
C ARG A 45 12.87 -1.78 -8.35
N SER A 46 13.65 -0.74 -8.59
CA SER A 46 14.95 -0.58 -7.91
C SER A 46 14.81 -0.30 -6.42
N ARG A 47 13.70 0.33 -6.00
CA ARG A 47 13.40 0.66 -4.60
C ARG A 47 12.67 -0.47 -3.89
N PHE A 48 11.81 -1.21 -4.59
CA PHE A 48 11.09 -2.36 -4.06
C PHE A 48 10.96 -3.48 -5.11
N PRO A 49 12.00 -4.32 -5.27
CA PRO A 49 12.01 -5.41 -6.25
C PRO A 49 10.83 -6.39 -6.13
N GLU A 50 10.37 -6.61 -4.90
CA GLU A 50 9.36 -7.59 -4.51
C GLU A 50 7.92 -7.14 -4.78
N ILE A 51 7.72 -5.91 -5.28
CA ILE A 51 6.41 -5.40 -5.70
C ILE A 51 5.75 -6.25 -6.81
N GLY A 52 6.55 -7.09 -7.49
CA GLY A 52 6.04 -8.06 -8.47
C GLY A 52 5.53 -7.42 -9.75
N SER A 53 4.61 -8.09 -10.43
CA SER A 53 4.00 -7.55 -11.66
C SER A 53 3.05 -6.40 -11.33
N LEU A 54 3.24 -5.25 -12.00
CA LEU A 54 2.32 -4.11 -11.87
C LEU A 54 1.01 -4.31 -12.63
N GLN A 55 0.98 -5.27 -13.55
CA GLN A 55 -0.21 -5.69 -14.27
C GLN A 55 -0.75 -6.96 -13.62
N SER A 56 -2.05 -6.96 -13.28
CA SER A 56 -2.73 -8.17 -12.84
C SER A 56 -3.07 -9.06 -14.04
N ALA A 57 -3.09 -10.38 -13.85
CA ALA A 57 -3.49 -11.30 -14.91
C ALA A 57 -4.90 -10.95 -15.43
N GLY A 58 -5.02 -10.63 -16.72
CA GLY A 58 -6.28 -10.23 -17.35
C GLY A 58 -6.60 -8.73 -17.34
N GLN A 59 -5.75 -7.86 -16.77
CA GLN A 59 -5.89 -6.41 -16.93
C GLN A 59 -5.42 -5.96 -18.31
N THR A 60 -6.37 -5.54 -19.14
CA THR A 60 -6.15 -5.02 -20.51
C THR A 60 -6.21 -3.49 -20.58
N GLY A 61 -5.82 -2.79 -19.51
CA GLY A 61 -5.90 -1.33 -19.41
C GLY A 61 -4.69 -0.67 -18.73
N ALA A 62 -4.66 0.66 -18.79
CA ALA A 62 -3.63 1.48 -18.14
C ALA A 62 -3.57 1.21 -16.64
N VAL A 63 -2.35 1.04 -16.10
CA VAL A 63 -2.13 0.90 -14.66
C VAL A 63 -2.03 2.30 -14.07
N CYS A 64 -2.97 2.69 -13.21
CA CYS A 64 -2.93 3.98 -12.53
C CYS A 64 -2.08 3.94 -11.26
N MET A 65 -1.64 5.10 -10.77
CA MET A 65 -0.84 5.20 -9.54
C MET A 65 -1.60 4.66 -8.31
N ALA A 66 -2.93 4.74 -8.27
CA ALA A 66 -3.73 4.14 -7.20
C ALA A 66 -3.62 2.60 -7.17
N HIS A 67 -3.45 1.97 -8.33
CA HIS A 67 -3.20 0.53 -8.43
C HIS A 67 -1.83 0.17 -7.85
N VAL A 68 -0.80 0.96 -8.19
CA VAL A 68 0.57 0.79 -7.69
C VAL A 68 0.62 0.97 -6.18
N LEU A 69 -0.08 1.96 -5.63
CA LEU A 69 -0.20 2.15 -4.19
C LEU A 69 -0.74 0.88 -3.50
N GLY A 70 -1.82 0.30 -4.02
CA GLY A 70 -2.41 -0.92 -3.46
C GLY A 70 -1.46 -2.13 -3.53
N LEU A 71 -0.70 -2.28 -4.63
CA LEU A 71 0.34 -3.30 -4.75
C LEU A 71 1.46 -3.10 -3.73
N ALA A 72 1.98 -1.88 -3.63
CA ALA A 72 3.03 -1.53 -2.71
C ALA A 72 2.61 -1.77 -1.25
N ALA A 73 1.42 -1.32 -0.85
CA ALA A 73 0.93 -1.51 0.53
C ALA A 73 0.73 -2.99 0.87
N LEU A 74 0.16 -3.78 -0.03
CA LEU A 74 0.01 -5.22 0.17
C LEU A 74 1.38 -5.92 0.22
N GLY A 75 2.27 -5.59 -0.72
CA GLY A 75 3.60 -6.17 -0.81
C GLY A 75 4.48 -5.86 0.39
N LEU A 76 4.45 -4.63 0.90
CA LEU A 76 5.19 -4.23 2.10
C LEU A 76 4.74 -5.03 3.33
N GLN A 77 3.42 -5.19 3.52
CA GLN A 77 2.89 -6.03 4.60
C GLN A 77 3.31 -7.50 4.45
N ALA A 78 3.17 -8.06 3.25
CA ALA A 78 3.55 -9.44 2.98
C ALA A 78 5.05 -9.69 3.25
N GLN A 79 5.92 -8.76 2.85
CA GLN A 79 7.36 -8.83 3.10
C GLN A 79 7.74 -8.56 4.56
N ALA A 80 6.89 -7.84 5.29
CA ALA A 80 7.01 -7.72 6.75
C ALA A 80 6.54 -9.00 7.48
N GLY A 81 5.97 -9.98 6.78
CA GLY A 81 5.53 -11.25 7.37
C GLY A 81 4.04 -11.27 7.74
N CYS A 82 3.28 -10.23 7.41
CA CYS A 82 1.84 -10.21 7.63
C CYS A 82 1.14 -11.12 6.60
N PRO A 83 0.26 -12.03 7.01
CA PRO A 83 -0.42 -12.97 6.12
C PRO A 83 -1.61 -12.31 5.39
N VAL A 84 -1.32 -11.34 4.52
CA VAL A 84 -2.30 -10.60 3.71
C VAL A 84 -2.19 -10.97 2.24
N THR A 85 -3.33 -11.03 1.54
CA THR A 85 -3.40 -11.43 0.13
C THR A 85 -4.36 -10.60 -0.69
N PHE A 86 -5.30 -9.93 -0.05
CA PHE A 86 -6.37 -9.21 -0.71
C PHE A 86 -6.05 -7.73 -0.89
N ARG A 87 -6.24 -7.26 -2.12
CA ARG A 87 -6.36 -5.83 -2.43
C ARG A 87 -7.39 -5.65 -3.53
N ARG A 88 -7.89 -4.42 -3.67
CA ARG A 88 -8.72 -4.02 -4.81
C ARG A 88 -8.51 -2.54 -5.13
N THR A 89 -8.57 -2.21 -6.41
CA THR A 89 -8.62 -0.82 -6.87
C THR A 89 -9.82 -0.68 -7.79
N THR A 90 -10.73 0.24 -7.46
CA THR A 90 -11.96 0.47 -8.21
C THR A 90 -12.05 1.95 -8.59
N PRO A 91 -12.27 2.32 -9.86
CA PRO A 91 -12.52 3.71 -10.24
C PRO A 91 -13.85 4.19 -9.65
N THR A 92 -13.92 5.48 -9.31
CA THR A 92 -15.18 6.13 -8.94
C THR A 92 -15.86 6.76 -10.16
N MET A 93 -17.01 7.41 -9.95
CA MET A 93 -17.67 8.21 -10.99
C MET A 93 -16.86 9.46 -11.38
N GLU A 94 -15.95 9.90 -10.51
CA GLU A 94 -15.06 11.03 -10.77
C GLU A 94 -13.76 10.54 -11.41
N SER A 95 -13.43 11.12 -12.58
CA SER A 95 -12.21 10.75 -13.32
C SER A 95 -10.95 11.04 -12.51
N GLY A 96 -9.98 10.11 -12.55
CA GLY A 96 -8.74 10.21 -11.78
C GLY A 96 -8.91 9.91 -10.28
N VAL A 97 -10.12 9.60 -9.82
CA VAL A 97 -10.40 9.25 -8.41
C VAL A 97 -10.75 7.77 -8.29
N PHE A 98 -10.05 7.10 -7.37
CA PHE A 98 -10.14 5.66 -7.15
C PHE A 98 -10.40 5.35 -5.68
N GLN A 99 -11.09 4.25 -5.43
CA GLN A 99 -11.10 3.58 -4.12
C GLN A 99 -10.08 2.45 -4.14
N VAL A 100 -9.18 2.46 -3.16
CA VAL A 100 -8.18 1.42 -2.96
C VAL A 100 -8.47 0.75 -1.63
N ILE A 101 -8.52 -0.58 -1.67
CA ILE A 101 -8.79 -1.45 -0.54
C ILE A 101 -7.57 -2.35 -0.39
N VAL A 102 -7.00 -2.39 0.81
CA VAL A 102 -5.83 -3.24 1.13
C VAL A 102 -6.12 -3.98 2.43
N GLU A 103 -6.03 -5.30 2.39
CA GLU A 103 -6.17 -6.14 3.58
C GLU A 103 -5.10 -5.80 4.63
N TYR A 104 -5.45 -5.95 5.91
CA TYR A 104 -4.51 -5.89 7.03
C TYR A 104 -4.85 -6.96 8.06
N THR A 105 -3.86 -7.42 8.82
CA THR A 105 -4.09 -8.22 10.04
C THR A 105 -4.19 -7.34 11.27
N GLU A 106 -3.26 -6.40 11.42
CA GLU A 106 -3.26 -5.40 12.48
C GLU A 106 -3.50 -3.99 11.90
N GLU A 107 -4.47 -3.24 12.46
CA GLU A 107 -4.90 -1.97 11.87
C GLU A 107 -3.75 -0.94 11.80
N ALA A 108 -2.93 -0.87 12.85
CA ALA A 108 -1.81 0.06 12.91
C ALA A 108 -0.77 -0.26 11.82
N VAL A 109 -0.47 -1.54 11.61
CA VAL A 109 0.44 -2.02 10.57
C VAL A 109 -0.11 -1.71 9.17
N GLY A 110 -1.40 -1.96 8.95
CA GLY A 110 -2.06 -1.65 7.67
C GLY A 110 -2.05 -0.15 7.33
N ARG A 111 -2.20 0.72 8.33
CA ARG A 111 -2.09 2.19 8.16
C ARG A 111 -0.67 2.61 7.82
N LEU A 112 0.31 2.14 8.59
CA LEU A 112 1.72 2.44 8.33
C LEU A 112 2.15 1.94 6.94
N ALA A 113 1.72 0.74 6.54
CA ALA A 113 2.01 0.20 5.22
C ALA A 113 1.46 1.07 4.09
N LEU A 114 0.26 1.65 4.26
CA LEU A 114 -0.32 2.59 3.29
C LEU A 114 0.51 3.88 3.18
N GLU A 115 0.98 4.41 4.30
CA GLU A 115 1.83 5.61 4.35
C GLU A 115 3.19 5.37 3.68
N LEU A 116 3.84 4.25 4.02
CA LEU A 116 5.12 3.83 3.42
C LEU A 116 4.96 3.54 1.92
N ALA A 117 3.85 2.94 1.50
CA ALA A 117 3.54 2.73 0.09
C ALA A 117 3.38 4.04 -0.67
N GLN A 118 2.75 5.05 -0.06
CA GLN A 118 2.69 6.39 -0.64
C GLN A 118 4.08 7.02 -0.76
N ALA A 119 4.92 6.91 0.27
CA ALA A 119 6.28 7.40 0.26
C ALA A 119 7.13 6.72 -0.83
N LEU A 120 7.01 5.39 -0.98
CA LEU A 120 7.67 4.63 -2.05
C LEU A 120 7.25 5.13 -3.44
N CYS A 121 5.94 5.29 -3.68
CA CYS A 121 5.43 5.81 -4.95
C CYS A 121 5.97 7.22 -5.25
N GLN A 122 5.99 8.09 -4.23
CA GLN A 122 6.50 9.45 -4.38
C GLN A 122 8.01 9.48 -4.63
N ALA A 123 8.77 8.59 -3.98
CA ALA A 123 10.20 8.45 -4.19
C ALA A 123 10.53 7.95 -5.60
N ALA A 124 9.74 7.01 -6.13
CA ALA A 124 9.85 6.56 -7.51
C ALA A 124 9.46 7.66 -8.52
N LEU A 125 8.46 8.49 -8.21
CA LEU A 125 8.10 9.64 -9.05
C LEU A 125 9.22 10.69 -9.12
N ASN A 126 9.77 11.07 -7.97
CA ASN A 126 10.73 12.15 -7.83
C ASN A 126 12.19 11.73 -8.04
N ASP A 127 12.41 10.44 -8.28
CA ASP A 127 13.74 9.81 -8.29
C ASP A 127 14.57 10.08 -7.02
N THR A 128 13.92 10.04 -5.86
CA THR A 128 14.60 10.17 -4.56
C THR A 128 14.81 8.79 -3.93
N PRO A 129 15.79 8.60 -3.03
CA PRO A 129 15.99 7.32 -2.35
C PRO A 129 14.75 6.89 -1.54
N PHE A 130 14.60 5.57 -1.35
CA PHE A 130 13.65 4.96 -0.44
C PHE A 130 14.32 3.75 0.19
N ASP A 131 14.43 3.72 1.52
CA ASP A 131 15.01 2.59 2.25
C ASP A 131 13.91 1.57 2.56
N VAL A 132 13.80 0.56 1.68
CA VAL A 132 12.82 -0.51 1.88
C VAL A 132 13.15 -1.38 3.09
N GLN A 133 14.41 -1.54 3.46
CA GLN A 133 14.77 -2.37 4.62
C GLN A 133 14.33 -1.68 5.91
N GLN A 134 14.53 -0.37 6.02
CA GLN A 134 14.01 0.42 7.12
C GLN A 134 12.48 0.35 7.20
N ALA A 135 11.79 0.53 6.06
CA ALA A 135 10.33 0.44 5.99
C ALA A 135 9.81 -0.93 6.47
N LEU A 136 10.47 -2.02 6.07
CA LEU A 136 10.12 -3.38 6.50
C LEU A 136 10.41 -3.62 7.98
N SER A 137 11.49 -3.05 8.53
CA SER A 137 11.80 -3.11 9.98
C SER A 137 10.69 -2.44 10.79
N GLN A 138 10.29 -1.23 10.40
CA GLN A 138 9.22 -0.48 11.09
C GLN A 138 7.90 -1.24 11.10
N LEU A 139 7.55 -1.92 10.01
CA LEU A 139 6.33 -2.73 9.95
C LEU A 139 6.40 -3.98 10.85
N ARG A 140 7.55 -4.65 10.91
CA ARG A 140 7.77 -5.82 11.78
C ARG A 140 7.73 -5.45 13.24
N GLU A 141 8.47 -4.42 13.63
CA GLU A 141 8.50 -3.89 15.00
C GLU A 141 7.09 -3.49 15.46
N LEU A 142 6.33 -2.81 14.60
CA LEU A 142 4.96 -2.43 14.93
C LEU A 142 4.00 -3.65 15.05
N ASP A 143 4.14 -4.67 14.19
CA ASP A 143 3.34 -5.90 14.30
C ASP A 143 3.66 -6.65 15.60
N GLU A 144 4.94 -6.73 15.98
CA GLU A 144 5.39 -7.32 17.23
C GLU A 144 4.84 -6.56 18.45
N ASP A 145 4.99 -5.23 18.48
CA ASP A 145 4.50 -4.38 19.58
C ASP A 145 2.99 -4.51 19.77
N VAL A 146 2.21 -4.50 18.68
CA VAL A 146 0.75 -4.60 18.74
C VAL A 146 0.33 -5.98 19.25
N ARG A 147 0.99 -7.06 18.82
CA ARG A 147 0.68 -8.43 19.24
C ARG A 147 1.04 -8.72 20.69
N LEU A 148 2.13 -8.14 21.18
CA LEU A 148 2.58 -8.30 22.56
C LEU A 148 1.65 -7.58 23.57
N GLY A 149 0.80 -6.66 23.08
CA GLY A 149 -0.19 -5.93 23.85
C GLY A 149 0.42 -4.92 24.84
N PRO A 150 -0.37 -4.02 25.44
CA PRO A 150 0.13 -2.97 26.33
C PRO A 150 0.78 -3.47 27.64
N SER A 151 0.73 -4.77 27.92
CA SER A 151 1.14 -5.40 29.18
C SER A 151 2.54 -6.02 29.19
N THR A 152 3.31 -5.92 28.10
CA THR A 152 4.70 -6.43 28.00
C THR A 152 5.76 -5.32 28.02
N GLY A 153 5.38 -4.06 27.84
CA GLY A 153 6.28 -2.90 27.99
C GLY A 153 6.62 -2.53 29.44
N ALA A 154 6.14 -3.27 30.44
CA ALA A 154 6.30 -2.98 31.87
C ALA A 154 7.33 -3.85 32.60
N ILE A 155 8.09 -4.70 31.90
CA ILE A 155 9.17 -5.51 32.51
C ILE A 155 10.44 -5.40 31.67
N VAL A 156 10.98 -4.19 31.58
CA VAL A 156 12.42 -3.98 31.33
C VAL A 156 12.84 -2.77 32.17
N ASP A 157 13.14 -3.04 33.44
CA ASP A 157 14.03 -2.23 34.30
C ASP A 157 15.27 -3.08 34.59
#